data_AF-A0A529Q1R3-F1
#
_entry.id   AF-A0A529Q1R3-F1
#
_cell.length_a   1.000
_cell.length_b   1.000
_cell.length_c   1.000
_cell.angle_alpha   90.00
_cell.angle_beta   90.00
_cell.angle_gamma   90.00
#
_symmetry.space_group_name_H-M   'P 1'
#
loop_
_entity.id
_entity.type
_entity.pdbx_description
1 polymer ?
#
loop_
_entity_poly.entity_id
_entity_poly.type
_entity_poly.pdbx_seq_one_letter_code
_entity_poly.pdbx_strand_id
1 'polypeptide(L)' 'MKARITVLTLGVDDLQASLKFYRDGLGLPTEGIIGREFEHGAVAF' A
#
# COMPACT_ATOMS: atom_id res chain seq x y z
N MET A 1 6.05 20.62 -20.54
CA MET A 1 5.33 19.66 -19.65
C MET A 1 5.59 20.02 -18.20
N LYS A 2 4.63 19.80 -17.30
CA LYS A 2 4.81 20.00 -15.84
C LYS A 2 5.18 18.66 -15.17
N ALA A 3 6.04 18.68 -14.17
CA ALA A 3 6.41 17.50 -13.39
C ALA A 3 5.19 16.98 -12.59
N ARG A 4 5.06 15.65 -12.47
CA ARG A 4 4.00 14.96 -11.72
C ARG A 4 4.51 13.64 -11.16
N ILE A 5 3.95 13.20 -10.04
CA ILE A 5 4.21 11.87 -9.46
C ILE A 5 3.04 10.97 -9.86
N THR A 6 3.36 9.82 -10.48
CA THR A 6 2.34 8.83 -10.89
C THR A 6 2.14 7.76 -9.83
N VAL A 7 3.23 7.32 -9.19
CA VAL A 7 3.23 6.27 -8.15
C VAL A 7 4.26 6.63 -7.09
N LEU A 8 3.93 6.33 -5.83
CA LEU A 8 4.84 6.38 -4.69
C LEU A 8 4.80 5.03 -3.99
N THR A 9 5.94 4.34 -3.93
CA THR A 9 6.08 3.06 -3.23
C THR A 9 6.73 3.31 -1.87
N LEU A 10 6.11 2.80 -0.80
CA LEU A 10 6.57 2.98 0.57
C LEU A 10 6.87 1.62 1.20
N GLY A 11 8.07 1.45 1.74
CA GLY A 11 8.39 0.34 2.63
C GLY A 11 7.83 0.62 4.02
N VAL A 12 7.23 -0.38 4.65
CA VAL A 12 6.61 -0.26 5.97
C VAL A 12 6.97 -1.46 6.84
N ASP A 13 7.06 -1.25 8.15
CA ASP A 13 7.37 -2.31 9.10
C ASP A 13 6.19 -3.28 9.30
N ASP A 14 4.95 -2.77 9.22
CA ASP A 14 3.72 -3.58 9.32
C ASP A 14 2.71 -3.18 8.22
N LEU A 15 2.45 -4.12 7.32
CA LEU A 15 1.58 -3.93 6.17
C LEU A 15 0.08 -3.86 6.56
N GLN A 16 -0.34 -4.58 7.60
CA GLN A 16 -1.73 -4.56 8.08
C GLN A 16 -2.05 -3.23 8.78
N ALA A 17 -1.13 -2.77 9.63
CA ALA A 17 -1.25 -1.47 10.29
C ALA A 17 -1.32 -0.35 9.25
N SER A 18 -0.44 -0.40 8.25
CA SER A 18 -0.41 0.57 7.15
C SER A 18 -1.68 0.53 6.31
N LEU A 19 -2.17 -0.66 5.93
CA LEU A 19 -3.41 -0.80 5.18
C LEU A 19 -4.59 -0.17 5.94
N LYS A 20 -4.74 -0.45 7.24
CA LYS A 20 -5.77 0.16 8.07
C LYS A 20 -5.65 1.68 8.11
N PHE A 21 -4.43 2.20 8.26
CA PHE A 21 -4.17 3.64 8.27
C PHE A 21 -4.60 4.31 6.96
N TYR A 22 -4.14 3.81 5.81
CA TYR A 22 -4.44 4.43 4.51
C TYR A 22 -5.89 4.21 4.07
N ARG A 23 -6.46 3.01 4.27
CA ARG A 23 -7.83 2.69 3.88
C ARG A 23 -8.86 3.31 4.81
N ASP A 24 -8.77 3.02 6.11
CA ASP A 24 -9.81 3.39 7.07
C ASP A 24 -9.56 4.79 7.65
N GLY A 25 -8.30 5.18 7.79
CA GLY A 25 -7.92 6.51 8.29
C GLY A 25 -7.99 7.60 7.23
N LEU A 26 -7.45 7.35 6.03
CA LEU A 26 -7.42 8.35 4.94
C LEU A 26 -8.48 8.12 3.86
N GLY A 27 -9.21 7.01 3.89
CA GLY A 27 -10.26 6.71 2.92
C GLY A 27 -9.73 6.36 1.52
N LEU A 28 -8.46 5.96 1.40
CA LEU A 28 -7.89 5.60 0.10
C LEU A 28 -8.47 4.26 -0.38
N PRO A 29 -8.90 4.16 -1.66
CA PRO A 29 -9.39 2.91 -2.21
C PRO A 29 -8.25 1.91 -2.31
N THR A 30 -8.55 0.64 -2.05
CA THR A 30 -7.58 -0.45 -2.10
C THR A 30 -8.29 -1.78 -2.29
N GLU A 31 -7.64 -2.71 -2.99
CA GLU A 31 -8.08 -4.10 -3.12
C GLU A 31 -7.58 -4.97 -1.94
N GLY A 32 -6.78 -4.40 -1.04
CA GLY A 32 -6.20 -5.08 0.11
C GLY A 32 -4.79 -5.61 -0.14
N ILE A 33 -4.36 -6.56 0.72
CA ILE A 33 -3.03 -7.16 0.63
C ILE A 33 -3.06 -8.36 -0.32
N ILE A 34 -2.16 -8.36 -1.30
CA ILE A 34 -1.91 -9.47 -2.23
C ILE A 34 -0.51 -10.06 -2.00
N GLY A 35 -0.26 -11.30 -2.46
CA GLY A 35 1.07 -11.92 -2.43
C GLY A 35 1.52 -12.45 -1.06
N ARG A 36 0.57 -12.76 -0.16
CA ARG A 36 0.87 -13.31 1.17
C ARG A 36 1.43 -14.73 1.13
N GLU A 37 1.25 -15.43 0.02
CA GLU A 37 1.78 -16.77 -0.24
C GLU A 37 3.31 -16.78 -0.49
N PHE A 38 3.92 -15.60 -0.68
CA PHE A 38 5.36 -15.44 -0.89
C PHE A 38 6.00 -14.76 0.34
N GLU A 39 7.12 -15.29 0.81
CA GLU A 39 7.81 -14.86 2.05
C GLU A 39 8.07 -13.35 2.13
N HIS A 40 8.35 -12.70 0.99
CA HIS A 40 8.56 -11.25 0.88
C HIS A 40 7.76 -10.62 -0.27
N GLY A 41 6.66 -11.23 -0.69
CA GLY A 41 5.84 -10.75 -1.82
C GLY A 41 4.60 -9.97 -1.42
N ALA A 42 4.35 -9.79 -0.12
CA ALA A 42 3.13 -9.14 0.35
C ALA A 42 3.15 -7.62 0.09
N VAL A 43 2.15 -7.11 -0.62
CA VAL A 43 1.99 -5.69 -0.95
C VAL A 43 0.51 -5.29 -0.93
N ALA A 44 0.23 -4.00 -0.79
CA ALA A 44 -1.11 -3.42 -0.95
C ALA A 44 -1.06 -2.25 -1.95
N PHE A 45 -2.09 -2.15 -2.79
CA PHE A 45 -2.28 -1.07 -3.78
C PHE A 45 -3.55 -0.29 -3.50
#